data_AF-A0A940QBY7-F1
#
_entry.id   AF-A0A940QBY7-F1
#
_cell.length_a   1.000
_cell.length_b   1.000
_cell.length_c   1.000
_cell.angle_alpha   90.00
_cell.angle_beta   90.00
_cell.angle_gamma   90.00
#
_symmetry.space_group_name_H-M   'P 1'
#
loop_
_entity.id
_entity.type
_entity.pdbx_description
1 polymer ?
#
loop_
_entity_poly.entity_id
_entity_poly.type
_entity_poly.pdbx_seq_one_letter_code
_entity_poly.pdbx_strand_id
1 'polypeptide(L)'
;YVFENVFKGDKSKYDPVKRAEEICGFQTSRISNGNMAEQFNRVLNGEIRIESKPSLNTAEDREAYIWNFLKQNLTDKNGKPISDMHLAAIMGNMYVETGGSFDPANAEDDKGWAGSHNIGYISEYDSRDDIGWGLLQWTYSSRKEGLLEFAIDKENVGDMNVQLNYILYELKEDPYLNKLYNSFLSTNDINNATNYFCDEIERAGVEHYDRRQAAAKEIYQRYAGDVSNGKKKK
;
A
#
# COMPACT_ATOMS: atom_id res chain seq x y z
N TYR A 1 -7.36 -26.07 -2.49
CA TYR A 1 -8.28 -25.08 -3.09
C TYR A 1 -7.44 -23.90 -3.58
N VAL A 2 -6.60 -24.14 -4.60
CA VAL A 2 -6.69 -23.60 -5.98
C VAL A 2 -6.53 -22.07 -6.06
N PHE A 3 -5.28 -21.60 -5.95
CA PHE A 3 -4.82 -20.27 -6.39
C PHE A 3 -4.17 -20.31 -7.79
N GLU A 4 -4.35 -21.39 -8.56
CA GLU A 4 -3.59 -21.63 -9.80
C GLU A 4 -4.10 -20.89 -11.05
N ASN A 5 -5.07 -19.97 -10.97
CA ASN A 5 -5.67 -19.41 -12.20
C ASN A 5 -6.07 -17.91 -12.19
N VAL A 6 -5.53 -17.07 -11.31
CA VAL A 6 -6.03 -15.68 -11.19
C VAL A 6 -5.25 -14.62 -12.00
N PHE A 7 -4.03 -14.89 -12.48
CA PHE A 7 -3.25 -13.91 -13.25
C PHE A 7 -3.54 -13.90 -14.77
N LYS A 8 -4.81 -13.71 -15.15
CA LYS A 8 -5.21 -13.46 -16.55
C LYS A 8 -6.13 -12.23 -16.68
N GLY A 9 -5.81 -11.16 -15.96
CA GLY A 9 -6.37 -9.84 -16.25
C GLY A 9 -6.03 -9.41 -17.68
N ASP A 10 -7.00 -8.85 -18.39
CA ASP A 10 -6.84 -8.34 -19.76
C ASP A 10 -5.85 -7.16 -19.76
N LYS A 11 -4.61 -7.42 -20.15
CA LYS A 11 -3.50 -6.45 -20.24
C LYS A 11 -3.80 -5.29 -21.22
N SER A 12 -4.82 -5.40 -22.07
CA SER A 12 -5.20 -4.36 -23.03
C SER A 12 -5.95 -3.17 -22.41
N LYS A 13 -6.42 -3.30 -21.15
CA LYS A 13 -7.20 -2.25 -20.46
C LYS A 13 -6.35 -1.22 -19.71
N TYR A 14 -5.03 -1.39 -19.66
CA TYR A 14 -4.13 -0.51 -18.93
C TYR A 14 -3.03 0.04 -19.84
N ASP A 15 -2.99 1.36 -19.97
CA ASP A 15 -1.92 2.08 -20.64
C ASP A 15 -0.62 1.98 -19.82
N PRO A 16 0.44 1.31 -20.33
CA PRO A 16 1.70 1.13 -19.63
C PRO A 16 2.39 2.44 -19.26
N VAL A 17 2.15 3.52 -20.02
CA VAL A 17 2.75 4.85 -19.76
C VAL A 17 2.08 5.51 -18.56
N LYS A 18 0.75 5.48 -18.51
CA LYS A 18 -0.04 6.02 -17.39
C LYS A 18 0.24 5.28 -16.08
N ARG A 19 0.48 3.97 -16.18
CA ARG A 19 0.89 3.10 -15.07
C ARG A 19 2.31 3.41 -14.58
N ALA A 20 3.25 3.72 -15.47
CA ALA A 20 4.59 4.17 -15.09
C ALA A 20 4.58 5.56 -14.41
N GLU A 21 3.67 6.46 -14.80
CA GLU A 21 3.49 7.77 -14.18
C GLU A 21 2.95 7.68 -12.74
N GLU A 22 1.95 6.81 -12.50
CA GLU A 22 1.36 6.54 -11.17
C GLU A 22 2.33 5.79 -10.23
N ILE A 23 3.15 4.90 -10.77
CA ILE A 23 4.13 4.08 -10.01
C ILE A 23 5.39 4.88 -9.66
N CYS A 24 5.90 5.73 -10.57
CA CYS A 24 7.15 6.47 -10.33
C CYS A 24 6.99 7.70 -9.41
N GLY A 25 5.76 8.04 -8.99
CA GLY A 25 5.50 9.12 -8.03
C GLY A 25 5.41 10.52 -8.64
N PHE A 26 5.01 10.65 -9.90
CA PHE A 26 4.64 11.96 -10.44
C PHE A 26 3.20 12.28 -10.03
N GLN A 27 3.02 13.00 -8.91
CA GLN A 27 1.73 13.60 -8.59
C GLN A 27 1.44 14.74 -9.58
N THR A 28 0.67 14.46 -10.62
CA THR A 28 0.15 15.50 -11.50
C THR A 28 -1.11 16.11 -10.90
N SER A 29 -1.00 16.71 -9.72
CA SER A 29 -2.10 17.50 -9.15
C SER A 29 -2.24 18.79 -9.97
N ARG A 30 -2.97 18.69 -11.11
CA ARG A 30 -3.59 19.71 -11.98
C ARG A 30 -3.50 19.30 -13.47
N ILE A 31 -4.05 18.15 -13.85
CA ILE A 31 -4.28 17.83 -15.28
C ILE A 31 -5.70 18.27 -15.66
N SER A 32 -5.82 19.49 -16.17
CA SER A 32 -6.97 19.87 -17.00
C SER A 32 -6.64 19.56 -18.46
N ASN A 33 -7.41 18.66 -19.09
CA ASN A 33 -7.57 18.44 -20.53
C ASN A 33 -6.51 19.08 -21.46
N GLY A 34 -5.48 18.33 -21.86
CA GLY A 34 -4.48 18.76 -22.85
C GLY A 34 -3.57 17.61 -23.34
N ASN A 35 -3.03 17.73 -24.56
CA ASN A 35 -2.17 16.74 -25.23
C ASN A 35 -0.89 16.47 -24.41
N MET A 36 -0.58 15.19 -24.16
CA MET A 36 0.52 14.69 -23.33
C MET A 36 1.92 15.18 -23.77
N ALA A 37 2.17 15.29 -25.08
CA ALA A 37 3.44 15.79 -25.60
C ALA A 37 3.67 17.27 -25.26
N GLU A 38 2.60 18.05 -25.19
CA GLU A 38 2.64 19.46 -24.85
C GLU A 38 2.95 19.66 -23.37
N GLN A 39 2.47 18.76 -22.50
CA GLN A 39 2.71 18.82 -21.06
C GLN A 39 4.12 18.37 -20.67
N PHE A 40 4.68 17.37 -21.36
CA PHE A 40 6.08 16.96 -21.15
C PHE A 40 7.07 18.09 -21.49
N ASN A 41 6.80 18.84 -22.57
CA ASN A 41 7.59 20.02 -22.95
C ASN A 41 7.52 21.12 -21.88
N ARG A 42 6.37 21.29 -21.20
CA ARG A 42 6.21 22.28 -20.12
C ARG A 42 6.97 21.92 -18.85
N VAL A 43 7.14 20.62 -18.57
CA VAL A 43 8.04 20.13 -17.50
C VAL A 43 9.50 20.43 -17.84
N LEU A 44 9.95 20.11 -19.07
CA LEU A 44 11.31 20.40 -19.54
C LEU A 44 11.63 21.90 -19.53
N ASN A 45 10.63 22.74 -19.82
CA ASN A 45 10.75 24.19 -19.83
C ASN A 45 10.62 24.83 -18.43
N GLY A 46 10.43 24.04 -17.37
CA GLY A 46 10.34 24.53 -15.99
C GLY A 46 9.04 25.25 -15.66
N GLU A 47 8.00 25.13 -16.49
CA GLU A 47 6.68 25.73 -16.28
C GLU A 47 5.84 24.95 -15.25
N ILE A 48 6.18 23.67 -15.03
CA ILE A 48 5.59 22.79 -14.02
C ILE A 48 6.71 22.38 -13.06
N ARG A 49 6.56 22.70 -11.76
CA ARG A 49 7.45 22.21 -10.71
C ARG A 49 6.99 20.82 -10.28
N ILE A 50 7.88 19.84 -10.41
CA ILE A 50 7.74 18.53 -9.77
C ILE A 50 8.20 18.71 -8.32
N GLU A 51 7.31 18.51 -7.34
CA GLU A 51 7.75 18.38 -5.95
C GLU A 51 8.63 17.14 -5.85
N SER A 52 9.82 17.28 -5.26
CA SER A 52 10.69 16.13 -4.98
C SER A 52 9.92 15.09 -4.18
N LYS A 53 10.11 13.78 -4.47
CA LYS A 53 9.55 12.69 -3.64
C LYS A 53 9.76 13.06 -2.16
N PRO A 54 8.72 13.01 -1.31
CA PRO A 54 8.88 13.32 0.11
C PRO A 54 9.97 12.43 0.70
N SER A 55 10.82 12.99 1.55
CA SER A 55 11.90 12.23 2.18
C SER A 55 11.30 11.28 3.22
N LEU A 56 11.14 10.01 2.85
CA LEU A 56 10.55 8.96 3.69
C LEU A 56 11.57 8.35 4.67
N ASN A 57 12.28 9.22 5.39
CA ASN A 57 13.45 8.85 6.19
C ASN A 57 13.08 8.20 7.52
N THR A 58 11.92 8.54 8.08
CA THR A 58 11.44 8.02 9.37
C THR A 58 10.19 7.15 9.20
N ALA A 59 9.86 6.37 10.23
CA ALA A 59 8.62 5.59 10.26
C ALA A 59 7.40 6.52 10.25
N GLU A 60 7.49 7.66 10.95
CA GLU A 60 6.45 8.68 10.99
C GLU A 60 6.20 9.33 9.61
N ASP A 61 7.27 9.60 8.85
CA ASP A 61 7.15 10.13 7.47
C ASP A 61 6.45 9.11 6.56
N ARG A 62 6.84 7.83 6.66
CA ARG A 62 6.24 6.74 5.88
C ARG A 62 4.79 6.52 6.26
N GLU A 63 4.47 6.49 7.54
CA GLU A 63 3.10 6.35 8.04
C GLU A 63 2.21 7.48 7.50
N ALA A 64 2.65 8.74 7.63
CA ALA A 64 1.90 9.89 7.13
C ALA A 64 1.72 9.85 5.60
N TYR A 65 2.75 9.40 4.88
CA TYR A 65 2.67 9.24 3.42
C TYR A 65 1.66 8.17 3.02
N ILE A 66 1.72 6.99 3.63
CA ILE A 66 0.80 5.88 3.39
C ILE A 66 -0.64 6.31 3.68
N TRP A 67 -0.89 6.95 4.83
CA TRP A 67 -2.22 7.44 5.19
C TRP A 67 -2.80 8.34 4.10
N ASN A 68 -2.04 9.34 3.67
CA ASN A 68 -2.48 10.30 2.66
C ASN A 68 -2.70 9.63 1.30
N PHE A 69 -1.80 8.73 0.89
CA PHE A 69 -1.93 7.97 -0.35
C PHE A 69 -3.19 7.11 -0.35
N LEU A 70 -3.40 6.30 0.70
CA LEU A 70 -4.57 5.43 0.80
C LEU A 70 -5.87 6.24 0.86
N LYS A 71 -5.89 7.35 1.63
CA LYS A 71 -7.06 8.24 1.73
C LYS A 71 -7.44 8.88 0.40
N GLN A 72 -6.47 9.18 -0.45
CA GLN A 72 -6.70 9.77 -1.77
C GLN A 72 -7.17 8.73 -2.80
N ASN A 73 -6.71 7.48 -2.70
CA ASN A 73 -6.83 6.52 -3.81
C ASN A 73 -7.73 5.31 -3.52
N LEU A 74 -7.97 4.93 -2.25
CA LEU A 74 -8.89 3.85 -1.92
C LEU A 74 -10.34 4.33 -1.92
N THR A 75 -11.14 3.68 -2.74
CA THR A 75 -12.57 3.94 -2.89
C THR A 75 -13.39 2.68 -2.71
N ASP A 76 -14.68 2.84 -2.38
CA ASP A 76 -15.66 1.78 -2.54
C ASP A 76 -15.98 1.51 -4.02
N LYS A 77 -16.87 0.55 -4.27
CA LYS A 77 -17.32 0.16 -5.62
C LYS A 77 -18.02 1.27 -6.43
N ASN A 78 -18.43 2.35 -5.77
CA ASN A 78 -19.09 3.50 -6.40
C ASN A 78 -18.12 4.68 -6.59
N GLY A 79 -16.84 4.51 -6.25
CA GLY A 79 -15.83 5.57 -6.34
C GLY A 79 -15.85 6.55 -5.17
N LYS A 80 -16.56 6.26 -4.07
CA LYS A 80 -16.53 7.09 -2.86
C LYS A 80 -15.28 6.74 -2.03
N PRO A 81 -14.55 7.72 -1.47
CA PRO A 81 -13.45 7.43 -0.54
C PRO A 81 -13.91 6.53 0.61
N ILE A 82 -13.08 5.54 0.97
CA ILE A 82 -13.38 4.69 2.12
C ILE A 82 -13.24 5.49 3.42
N SER A 83 -13.91 5.04 4.48
CA SER A 83 -13.87 5.75 5.76
C SER A 83 -12.48 5.70 6.38
N ASP A 84 -12.14 6.73 7.16
CA ASP A 84 -10.91 6.77 7.95
C ASP A 84 -10.72 5.57 8.90
N MET A 85 -11.80 4.96 9.38
CA MET A 85 -11.75 3.74 10.19
C MET A 85 -11.14 2.56 9.43
N HIS A 86 -11.58 2.35 8.17
CA HIS A 86 -11.06 1.30 7.30
C HIS A 86 -9.60 1.58 6.90
N LEU A 87 -9.23 2.84 6.64
CA LEU A 87 -7.83 3.22 6.41
C LEU A 87 -6.94 2.86 7.60
N ALA A 88 -7.39 3.21 8.80
CA ALA A 88 -6.68 2.90 10.03
C ALA A 88 -6.58 1.39 10.29
N ALA A 89 -7.61 0.61 9.96
CA ALA A 89 -7.60 -0.85 10.07
C ALA A 89 -6.55 -1.50 9.14
N ILE A 90 -6.41 -1.02 7.90
CA ILE A 90 -5.36 -1.44 6.97
C ILE A 90 -3.98 -1.11 7.56
N MET A 91 -3.77 0.14 7.99
CA MET A 91 -2.46 0.56 8.50
C MET A 91 -2.09 -0.07 9.85
N GLY A 92 -3.06 -0.43 10.69
CA GLY A 92 -2.81 -1.19 11.91
C GLY A 92 -2.28 -2.61 11.64
N ASN A 93 -2.67 -3.21 10.51
CA ASN A 93 -2.07 -4.45 10.03
C ASN A 93 -0.64 -4.20 9.54
N MET A 94 -0.43 -3.24 8.63
CA MET A 94 0.91 -2.84 8.14
C MET A 94 1.88 -2.54 9.28
N TYR A 95 1.42 -1.90 10.36
CA TYR A 95 2.23 -1.62 11.53
C TYR A 95 2.79 -2.91 12.16
N VAL A 96 1.96 -3.95 12.30
CA VAL A 96 2.44 -5.22 12.86
C VAL A 96 3.34 -5.96 11.88
N GLU A 97 2.96 -6.00 10.61
CA GLU A 97 3.73 -6.67 9.54
C GLU A 97 5.13 -6.08 9.34
N THR A 98 5.28 -4.77 9.55
CA THR A 98 6.56 -4.07 9.35
C THR A 98 7.32 -3.78 10.64
N GLY A 99 6.87 -4.35 11.77
CA GLY A 99 7.45 -4.06 13.09
C GLY A 99 7.33 -2.58 13.51
N GLY A 100 6.40 -1.84 12.91
CA GLY A 100 6.14 -0.42 13.12
C GLY A 100 6.95 0.52 12.23
N SER A 101 7.79 -0.02 11.35
CA SER A 101 8.67 0.79 10.49
C SER A 101 7.94 1.39 9.28
N PHE A 102 6.83 0.78 8.84
CA PHE A 102 6.20 1.06 7.55
C PHE A 102 7.18 1.02 6.37
N ASP A 103 8.25 0.24 6.48
CA ASP A 103 9.28 0.15 5.46
C ASP A 103 8.86 -0.86 4.36
N PRO A 104 8.74 -0.44 3.09
CA PRO A 104 8.43 -1.35 1.99
C PRO A 104 9.59 -2.32 1.68
N ALA A 105 10.82 -2.03 2.13
CA ALA A 105 11.95 -2.94 1.99
C ALA A 105 12.11 -3.86 3.21
N ASN A 106 11.01 -4.37 3.78
CA ASN A 106 11.06 -5.27 4.94
C ASN A 106 10.95 -6.74 4.53
N ALA A 107 11.96 -7.56 4.83
CA ALA A 107 11.91 -9.01 4.64
C ALA A 107 11.74 -9.71 6.00
N GLU A 108 11.12 -10.89 6.01
CA GLU A 108 10.82 -11.63 7.24
C GLU A 108 12.09 -12.09 8.00
N ASP A 109 12.22 -11.64 9.25
CA ASP A 109 13.39 -11.83 10.11
C ASP A 109 13.82 -13.30 10.29
N ASP A 110 12.87 -14.21 10.53
CA ASP A 110 13.14 -15.62 10.87
C ASP A 110 13.65 -16.47 9.68
N LYS A 111 13.87 -15.83 8.53
CA LYS A 111 14.42 -16.43 7.31
C LYS A 111 15.83 -15.96 6.97
N GLY A 112 16.51 -15.28 7.90
CA GLY A 112 17.88 -14.78 7.73
C GLY A 112 17.98 -13.30 7.40
N TRP A 113 16.86 -12.57 7.42
CA TRP A 113 16.75 -11.15 7.10
C TRP A 113 16.41 -10.32 8.34
N ALA A 114 17.25 -10.42 9.38
CA ALA A 114 16.95 -9.83 10.68
C ALA A 114 16.83 -8.30 10.65
N GLY A 115 15.82 -7.77 11.34
CA GLY A 115 15.54 -6.34 11.47
C GLY A 115 14.76 -5.76 10.30
N SER A 116 14.41 -4.48 10.43
CA SER A 116 13.74 -3.74 9.36
C SER A 116 14.73 -3.18 8.34
N HIS A 117 14.35 -3.13 7.05
CA HIS A 117 15.13 -2.59 5.92
C HIS A 117 16.21 -3.53 5.34
N ASN A 118 15.79 -4.40 4.44
CA ASN A 118 16.53 -5.52 3.85
C ASN A 118 16.72 -5.33 2.34
N ILE A 119 17.38 -4.24 1.93
CA ILE A 119 17.62 -3.92 0.50
C ILE A 119 18.38 -5.04 -0.22
N GLY A 120 19.25 -5.77 0.48
CA GLY A 120 19.97 -6.92 -0.10
C GLY A 120 19.03 -8.00 -0.65
N TYR A 121 17.89 -8.20 0.02
CA TYR A 121 16.90 -9.19 -0.40
C TYR A 121 16.27 -8.87 -1.75
N ILE A 122 16.23 -7.59 -2.19
CA ILE A 122 15.71 -7.23 -3.52
C ILE A 122 16.44 -8.00 -4.62
N SER A 123 17.76 -8.22 -4.49
CA SER A 123 18.52 -9.00 -5.47
C SER A 123 18.16 -10.49 -5.46
N GLU A 124 17.80 -11.01 -4.30
CA GLU A 124 17.45 -12.41 -4.05
C GLU A 124 15.95 -12.68 -4.16
N TYR A 125 15.12 -11.65 -4.34
CA TYR A 125 13.66 -11.75 -4.32
C TYR A 125 13.17 -12.87 -5.26
N ASP A 126 12.47 -13.83 -4.65
CA ASP A 126 11.82 -14.97 -5.29
C ASP A 126 10.39 -15.07 -4.76
N SER A 127 9.43 -15.35 -5.64
CA SER A 127 8.04 -15.54 -5.24
C SER A 127 7.81 -16.85 -4.50
N ARG A 128 8.77 -17.80 -4.48
CA ARG A 128 8.60 -19.17 -3.96
C ARG A 128 9.51 -19.53 -2.79
N ASP A 129 10.16 -18.54 -2.18
CA ASP A 129 11.12 -18.74 -1.08
C ASP A 129 10.48 -18.80 0.32
N ASP A 130 9.17 -18.62 0.41
CA ASP A 130 8.41 -18.54 1.67
C ASP A 130 8.93 -17.44 2.62
N ILE A 131 9.48 -16.35 2.07
CA ILE A 131 9.92 -15.16 2.81
C ILE A 131 8.86 -14.06 2.68
N GLY A 132 8.30 -13.59 3.81
CA GLY A 132 7.43 -12.41 3.81
C GLY A 132 8.16 -11.15 3.32
N TRP A 133 7.49 -10.35 2.48
CA TRP A 133 8.07 -9.11 1.93
C TRP A 133 7.13 -7.91 2.02
N GLY A 134 7.71 -6.75 2.33
CA GLY A 134 7.08 -5.43 2.18
C GLY A 134 6.00 -5.10 3.21
N LEU A 135 5.17 -4.12 2.85
CA LEU A 135 4.17 -3.49 3.74
C LEU A 135 3.12 -4.47 4.28
N LEU A 136 2.78 -5.49 3.50
CA LEU A 136 1.77 -6.50 3.82
C LEU A 136 2.40 -7.88 4.12
N GLN A 137 3.73 -7.97 4.20
CA GLN A 137 4.47 -9.24 4.35
C GLN A 137 3.96 -10.34 3.39
N TRP A 138 3.87 -10.02 2.10
CA TRP A 138 3.41 -10.98 1.09
C TRP A 138 4.27 -12.25 1.16
N THR A 139 3.65 -13.35 1.58
CA THR A 139 4.31 -14.66 1.73
C THR A 139 3.71 -15.71 0.80
N TYR A 140 2.43 -15.57 0.42
CA TYR A 140 1.81 -16.43 -0.59
C TYR A 140 2.44 -16.19 -1.97
N SER A 141 2.96 -17.25 -2.56
CA SER A 141 3.75 -17.14 -3.79
C SER A 141 3.04 -16.46 -4.94
N SER A 142 1.73 -16.67 -5.08
CA SER A 142 0.93 -16.01 -6.11
C SER A 142 0.87 -14.50 -5.91
N ARG A 143 0.75 -13.99 -4.68
CA ARG A 143 0.74 -12.54 -4.40
C ARG A 143 2.14 -11.94 -4.60
N LYS A 144 3.21 -12.63 -4.18
CA LYS A 144 4.59 -12.20 -4.44
C LYS A 144 4.92 -12.13 -5.92
N GLU A 145 4.49 -13.12 -6.69
CA GLU A 145 4.63 -13.10 -8.15
C GLU A 145 3.86 -11.93 -8.76
N GLY A 146 2.62 -11.70 -8.30
CA GLY A 146 1.82 -10.57 -8.74
C GLY A 146 2.49 -9.21 -8.45
N LEU A 147 3.15 -9.05 -7.30
CA LEU A 147 3.94 -7.84 -7.00
C LEU A 147 5.13 -7.70 -7.96
N LEU A 148 5.83 -8.79 -8.25
CA LEU A 148 6.95 -8.81 -9.18
C LEU A 148 6.50 -8.45 -10.61
N GLU A 149 5.38 -9.00 -11.06
CA GLU A 149 4.78 -8.67 -12.36
C GLU A 149 4.22 -7.24 -12.40
N PHE A 150 3.76 -6.72 -11.25
CA PHE A 150 3.27 -5.36 -11.14
C PHE A 150 4.41 -4.34 -11.20
N ALA A 151 5.55 -4.69 -10.61
CA ALA A 151 6.77 -3.90 -10.70
C ALA A 151 7.29 -3.86 -12.14
N ILE A 152 7.75 -2.70 -12.59
CA ILE A 152 8.33 -2.53 -13.94
C ILE A 152 9.70 -3.21 -14.01
N ASP A 153 10.46 -3.12 -12.92
CA ASP A 153 11.73 -3.80 -12.70
C ASP A 153 11.69 -4.48 -11.32
N LYS A 154 12.38 -5.62 -11.19
CA LYS A 154 12.60 -6.31 -9.92
C LYS A 154 13.21 -5.37 -8.88
N GLU A 155 14.07 -4.43 -9.29
CA GLU A 155 14.63 -3.42 -8.38
C GLU A 155 13.57 -2.56 -7.68
N ASN A 156 12.36 -2.47 -8.23
CA ASN A 156 11.28 -1.66 -7.70
C ASN A 156 10.34 -2.40 -6.75
N VAL A 157 10.52 -3.72 -6.50
CA VAL A 157 9.64 -4.46 -5.57
C VAL A 157 9.70 -3.94 -4.13
N GLY A 158 10.73 -3.18 -3.77
CA GLY A 158 10.86 -2.48 -2.47
C GLY A 158 10.49 -1.00 -2.49
N ASP A 159 9.97 -0.44 -3.59
CA ASP A 159 9.55 0.96 -3.64
C ASP A 159 8.16 1.16 -3.02
N MET A 160 8.02 2.22 -2.21
CA MET A 160 6.79 2.56 -1.50
C MET A 160 5.59 2.70 -2.44
N ASN A 161 5.73 3.40 -3.55
CA ASN A 161 4.62 3.67 -4.46
C ASN A 161 4.24 2.44 -5.26
N VAL A 162 5.21 1.61 -5.64
CA VAL A 162 4.93 0.33 -6.29
C VAL A 162 4.05 -0.53 -5.40
N GLN A 163 4.46 -0.72 -4.14
CA GLN A 163 3.71 -1.55 -3.20
C GLN A 163 2.33 -0.96 -2.90
N LEU A 164 2.23 0.35 -2.66
CA LEU A 164 0.93 0.99 -2.40
C LEU A 164 -0.02 0.88 -3.59
N ASN A 165 0.46 1.10 -4.82
CA ASN A 165 -0.35 0.91 -6.03
C ASN A 165 -0.72 -0.55 -6.24
N TYR A 166 0.17 -1.49 -5.92
CA TYR A 166 -0.13 -2.92 -5.99
C TYR A 166 -1.24 -3.32 -5.01
N ILE A 167 -1.24 -2.77 -3.79
CA ILE A 167 -2.32 -2.96 -2.81
C ILE A 167 -3.66 -2.47 -3.37
N LEU A 168 -3.70 -1.28 -4.01
CA LEU A 168 -4.93 -0.80 -4.66
C LEU A 168 -5.39 -1.76 -5.75
N TYR A 169 -4.45 -2.21 -6.59
CA TYR A 169 -4.71 -3.12 -7.69
C TYR A 169 -5.28 -4.45 -7.20
N GLU A 170 -4.65 -5.10 -6.23
CA GLU A 170 -5.11 -6.39 -5.73
C GLU A 170 -6.46 -6.26 -5.01
N LEU A 171 -6.70 -5.21 -4.23
CA LEU A 171 -7.99 -5.02 -3.55
C LEU A 171 -9.14 -4.69 -4.51
N LYS A 172 -8.85 -4.08 -5.67
CA LYS A 172 -9.90 -3.59 -6.59
C LYS A 172 -10.09 -4.45 -7.84
N GLU A 173 -9.02 -4.98 -8.38
CA GLU A 173 -9.01 -5.64 -9.69
C GLU A 173 -8.88 -7.16 -9.60
N ASP A 174 -8.27 -7.71 -8.54
CA ASP A 174 -8.28 -9.15 -8.31
C ASP A 174 -9.70 -9.60 -7.92
N PRO A 175 -10.37 -10.49 -8.66
CA PRO A 175 -11.76 -10.82 -8.39
C PRO A 175 -12.02 -11.43 -7.01
N TYR A 176 -11.05 -12.17 -6.46
CA TYR A 176 -11.18 -12.81 -5.16
C TYR A 176 -10.99 -11.79 -4.03
N LEU A 177 -9.88 -11.04 -4.06
CA LEU A 177 -9.61 -9.99 -3.08
C LEU A 177 -10.62 -8.85 -3.16
N ASN A 178 -11.14 -8.52 -4.34
CA ASN A 178 -12.21 -7.52 -4.46
C ASN A 178 -13.47 -7.90 -3.70
N LYS A 179 -13.86 -9.18 -3.73
CA LYS A 179 -14.98 -9.67 -2.93
C LYS A 179 -14.71 -9.52 -1.44
N LEU A 180 -13.50 -9.86 -1.00
CA LEU A 180 -13.09 -9.72 0.41
C LEU A 180 -13.00 -8.26 0.83
N TYR A 181 -12.48 -7.39 -0.01
CA TYR A 181 -12.41 -5.94 0.20
C TYR A 181 -13.81 -5.33 0.36
N ASN A 182 -14.78 -5.69 -0.48
CA ASN A 182 -16.16 -5.22 -0.31
C ASN A 182 -16.80 -5.70 1.01
N SER A 183 -16.43 -6.89 1.47
CA SER A 183 -16.89 -7.44 2.75
C SER A 183 -16.22 -6.73 3.92
N PHE A 184 -14.91 -6.45 3.82
CA PHE A 184 -14.16 -5.59 4.74
C PHE A 184 -14.82 -4.22 4.90
N LEU A 185 -15.18 -3.56 3.78
CA LEU A 185 -15.87 -2.26 3.79
C LEU A 185 -17.28 -2.28 4.40
N SER A 186 -17.85 -3.47 4.64
CA SER A 186 -19.14 -3.65 5.29
C SER A 186 -19.03 -3.82 6.81
N THR A 187 -17.81 -3.82 7.36
CA THR A 187 -17.57 -3.82 8.81
C THR A 187 -17.90 -2.44 9.42
N ASN A 188 -18.32 -2.43 10.69
CA ASN A 188 -18.89 -1.23 11.33
C ASN A 188 -18.13 -0.75 12.57
N ASP A 189 -17.01 -1.39 12.91
CA ASP A 189 -16.12 -0.97 13.98
C ASP A 189 -14.67 -1.32 13.65
N ILE A 190 -13.75 -0.55 14.23
CA ILE A 190 -12.33 -0.64 13.91
C ILE A 190 -11.72 -1.99 14.30
N ASN A 191 -12.22 -2.64 15.35
CA ASN A 191 -11.66 -3.92 15.79
C ASN A 191 -12.00 -5.03 14.81
N ASN A 192 -13.28 -5.13 14.42
CA ASN A 192 -13.72 -6.11 13.43
C ASN A 192 -13.12 -5.83 12.05
N ALA A 193 -12.99 -4.55 11.65
CA ALA A 193 -12.30 -4.19 10.40
C ALA A 193 -10.84 -4.66 10.43
N THR A 194 -10.10 -4.37 11.51
CA THR A 194 -8.70 -4.76 11.65
C THR A 194 -8.51 -6.26 11.64
N ASN A 195 -9.34 -7.01 12.37
CA ASN A 195 -9.29 -8.47 12.40
C ASN A 195 -9.66 -9.06 11.04
N TYR A 196 -10.73 -8.56 10.40
CA TYR A 196 -11.14 -9.04 9.08
C TYR A 196 -10.01 -8.85 8.05
N PHE A 197 -9.35 -7.69 8.06
CA PHE A 197 -8.23 -7.44 7.15
C PHE A 197 -7.07 -8.42 7.43
N CYS A 198 -6.76 -8.69 8.70
CA CYS A 198 -5.75 -9.66 9.12
C CYS A 198 -6.06 -11.08 8.63
N ASP A 199 -7.30 -11.54 8.83
CA ASP A 199 -7.67 -12.94 8.61
C ASP A 199 -7.93 -13.25 7.13
N GLU A 200 -8.61 -12.34 6.43
CA GLU A 200 -9.15 -12.63 5.11
C GLU A 200 -8.27 -12.08 3.98
N ILE A 201 -7.70 -10.88 4.18
CA ILE A 201 -6.92 -10.18 3.15
C ILE A 201 -5.42 -10.47 3.31
N GLU A 202 -4.87 -10.19 4.49
CA GLU A 202 -3.45 -10.48 4.79
C GLU A 202 -3.20 -11.98 4.89
N ARG A 203 -4.08 -12.67 5.63
CA ARG A 203 -3.93 -14.07 6.06
C ARG A 203 -2.63 -14.26 6.84
N ALA A 204 -2.44 -13.42 7.86
CA ALA A 204 -1.25 -13.43 8.69
C ALA A 204 -1.03 -14.81 9.33
N GLY A 205 0.23 -15.25 9.39
CA GLY A 205 0.57 -16.53 10.04
C GLY A 205 0.33 -16.53 11.55
N VAL A 206 0.44 -15.35 12.19
CA VAL A 206 0.07 -15.11 13.58
C VAL A 206 -0.69 -13.80 13.65
N GLU A 207 -1.88 -13.82 14.26
CA GLU A 207 -2.84 -12.74 14.07
C GLU A 207 -2.50 -11.51 14.91
N HIS A 208 -1.97 -11.68 16.13
CA HIS A 208 -1.62 -10.56 17.03
C HIS A 208 -2.70 -9.47 17.14
N TYR A 209 -3.98 -9.87 17.22
CA TYR A 209 -5.13 -8.96 17.12
C TYR A 209 -5.03 -7.75 18.05
N ASP A 210 -4.67 -7.93 19.31
CA ASP A 210 -4.57 -6.84 20.28
C ASP A 210 -3.59 -5.75 19.83
N ARG A 211 -2.44 -6.15 19.25
CA ARG A 211 -1.43 -5.21 18.74
C ARG A 211 -1.91 -4.49 17.50
N ARG A 212 -2.53 -5.21 16.56
CA ARG A 212 -3.09 -4.62 15.32
C ARG A 212 -4.21 -3.63 15.63
N GLN A 213 -5.11 -4.00 16.54
CA GLN A 213 -6.23 -3.15 16.97
C GLN A 213 -5.74 -1.91 17.71
N ALA A 214 -4.74 -2.05 18.60
CA ALA A 214 -4.14 -0.92 19.28
C ALA A 214 -3.52 0.06 18.27
N ALA A 215 -2.70 -0.45 17.34
CA ALA A 215 -2.10 0.37 16.29
C ALA A 215 -3.16 1.06 15.43
N ALA A 216 -4.20 0.33 14.98
CA ALA A 216 -5.29 0.92 14.20
C ALA A 216 -5.99 2.06 14.95
N LYS A 217 -6.29 1.88 16.25
CA LYS A 217 -6.91 2.93 17.08
C LYS A 217 -6.02 4.16 17.23
N GLU A 218 -4.72 3.97 17.45
CA GLU A 218 -3.76 5.07 17.57
C GLU A 218 -3.64 5.86 16.27
N ILE A 219 -3.52 5.16 15.13
CA ILE A 219 -3.47 5.77 13.80
C ILE A 219 -4.77 6.51 13.48
N TYR A 220 -5.92 5.91 13.79
CA TYR A 220 -7.23 6.57 13.64
C TYR A 220 -7.30 7.85 14.47
N GLN A 221 -6.90 7.82 15.75
CA GLN A 221 -6.88 9.01 16.59
C GLN A 221 -5.95 10.10 16.05
N ARG A 222 -4.81 9.71 15.47
CA ARG A 222 -3.79 10.62 14.93
C ARG A 222 -4.24 11.37 13.68
N TYR A 223 -4.92 10.69 12.75
CA TYR A 223 -5.22 11.26 11.43
C TYR A 223 -6.72 11.50 11.15
N ALA A 224 -7.61 10.78 11.83
CA ALA A 224 -9.05 10.88 11.64
C ALA A 224 -9.75 11.68 12.76
N GLY A 225 -9.15 11.68 13.97
CA GLY A 225 -9.62 12.52 15.07
C GLY A 225 -9.43 13.99 14.72
N ASP A 226 -10.45 14.81 14.91
CA ASP A 226 -10.35 16.26 14.73
C ASP A 226 -9.09 16.81 15.42
N VAL A 227 -8.24 17.50 14.66
CA VAL A 227 -7.10 18.29 15.17
C VAL A 227 -7.62 19.55 15.88
N SER A 228 -8.52 19.36 16.86
CA SER A 228 -9.15 20.42 17.63
C SER A 228 -8.81 20.33 19.12
N ASN A 229 -7.61 19.84 19.48
CA ASN A 229 -7.09 20.00 20.84
C ASN A 229 -5.55 20.13 20.94
N GLY A 230 -4.94 20.83 19.99
CA GLY A 230 -3.56 21.31 20.08
C GLY A 230 -3.39 22.58 20.93
N LYS A 231 -4.19 22.80 21.98
CA LYS A 231 -3.76 23.71 23.07
C LYS A 231 -2.98 22.87 24.06
N LYS A 232 -1.65 22.90 23.95
CA LYS A 232 -0.74 22.51 25.04
C LYS A 232 -1.22 23.20 26.32
N LYS A 233 -1.81 22.44 27.24
CA LYS A 233 -2.02 22.89 28.62
C LYS A 233 -0.70 22.65 29.36
N LYS A 234 -0.02 23.77 29.61
CA LYS A 234 0.97 24.10 30.64
C LYS A 234 2.02 23.05 30.98
#